data_AF-A0A6I1L1C7-F1
#
_entry.id   AF-A0A6I1L1C7-F1
#
_cell.length_a   1.000
_cell.length_b   1.000
_cell.length_c   1.000
_cell.angle_alpha   90.00
_cell.angle_beta   90.00
_cell.angle_gamma   90.00
#
_symmetry.space_group_name_H-M   'P 1'
#
loop_
_entity.id
_entity.type
_entity.pdbx_description
1 polymer ?
#
loop_
_entity_poly.entity_id
_entity_poly.type
_entity_poly.pdbx_seq_one_letter_code
_entity_poly.pdbx_strand_id
1 'polypeptide(L)'
;MPLLVNEGKVEEKLKSIRSSDYLSFCYGQLLDHEGALCIFGHDLGTQDQHLVDAIRQSRVTTLAIGVSGRSEGFVQQQKRRYAELFEGMDVTLRFFASRTHTLGNPALSVPVER
;
A
#
# COMPACT_ATOMS: atom_id res chain seq x y z
N MET A 1 15.23 13.65 -8.92
CA MET A 1 15.60 12.23 -9.04
C MET A 1 14.53 11.39 -8.35
N PRO A 2 13.94 10.38 -9.00
CA PRO A 2 13.05 9.44 -8.31
C PRO A 2 13.88 8.65 -7.30
N LEU A 3 13.48 8.70 -6.03
CA LEU A 3 14.15 7.98 -4.95
C LEU A 3 13.42 6.65 -4.77
N LEU A 4 14.02 5.57 -5.29
CA LEU A 4 13.48 4.23 -5.13
C LEU A 4 14.02 3.64 -3.83
N VAL A 5 13.11 3.29 -2.91
CA VAL A 5 13.44 2.47 -1.74
C VAL A 5 12.95 1.06 -2.04
N ASN A 6 13.88 0.20 -2.44
CA ASN A 6 13.64 -1.21 -2.74
C ASN A 6 14.53 -2.07 -1.84
N GLU A 7 14.05 -3.28 -1.53
CA GLU A 7 14.78 -4.35 -0.82
C GLU A 7 15.33 -3.95 0.57
N GLY A 8 15.94 -4.90 1.27
CA GLY A 8 16.50 -4.67 2.61
C GLY A 8 15.53 -4.88 3.78
N LYS A 9 16.07 -4.75 4.99
CA LYS A 9 15.31 -4.90 6.23
C LYS A 9 14.43 -3.67 6.49
N VAL A 10 13.43 -3.82 7.35
CA VAL A 10 12.50 -2.74 7.71
C VAL A 10 13.26 -1.50 8.21
N GLU A 11 14.31 -1.70 9.01
CA GLU A 11 15.11 -0.60 9.57
C GLU A 11 15.88 0.17 8.51
N GLU A 12 16.35 -0.52 7.47
CA GLU A 12 17.07 0.08 6.34
C GLU A 12 16.12 0.94 5.50
N LYS A 13 14.91 0.42 5.20
CA LYS A 13 13.87 1.19 4.51
C LYS A 13 13.46 2.43 5.29
N LEU A 14 13.26 2.30 6.61
CA LEU A 14 12.94 3.44 7.48
C LEU A 14 14.08 4.48 7.51
N LYS A 15 15.34 4.04 7.51
CA LYS A 15 16.49 4.95 7.44
C LYS A 15 16.51 5.73 6.12
N SER A 16 16.25 5.05 4.99
CA SER A 16 16.15 5.70 3.68
C SER A 16 15.01 6.70 3.62
N ILE A 17 13.83 6.35 4.16
CA ILE A 17 12.69 7.27 4.28
C ILE A 17 13.08 8.51 5.09
N ARG A 18 13.71 8.32 6.27
CA ARG A 18 14.15 9.42 7.15
C ARG A 18 15.25 10.30 6.56
N SER A 19 16.05 9.77 5.63
CA SER A 19 17.08 10.54 4.93
C SER A 19 16.57 11.35 3.74
N SER A 20 15.30 11.19 3.36
CA SER A 20 14.66 11.92 2.26
C SER A 20 13.51 12.74 2.80
N ASP A 21 13.60 14.07 2.70
CA ASP A 21 12.54 14.99 3.16
C ASP A 21 11.19 14.66 2.53
N TYR A 22 11.20 14.32 1.23
CA TYR A 22 10.00 13.91 0.51
C TYR A 22 9.37 12.64 1.09
N LEU A 23 10.15 11.58 1.28
CA LEU A 23 9.62 10.32 1.82
C LEU A 23 9.21 10.45 3.28
N SER A 24 9.96 11.22 4.07
CA SER A 24 9.61 11.53 5.46
C SER A 24 8.28 12.29 5.53
N PHE A 25 8.09 13.27 4.66
CA PHE A 25 6.83 13.99 4.53
C PHE A 25 5.68 13.03 4.17
N CYS A 26 5.83 12.21 3.12
CA CYS A 26 4.82 11.24 2.70
C CYS A 26 4.47 10.23 3.81
N TYR A 27 5.47 9.76 4.56
CA TYR A 27 5.25 8.86 5.68
C TYR A 27 4.50 9.54 6.83
N GLY A 28 4.80 10.82 7.12
CA GLY A 28 4.02 11.64 8.05
C GLY A 28 2.58 11.84 7.59
N GLN A 29 2.36 12.13 6.31
CA GLN A 29 1.01 12.23 5.74
C GLN A 29 0.23 10.91 5.87
N LEU A 30 0.89 9.77 5.73
CA LEU A 30 0.26 8.46 5.93
C LEU A 30 -0.14 8.23 7.39
N LEU A 31 0.72 8.61 8.34
CA LEU A 31 0.42 8.51 9.78
C LEU A 31 -0.78 9.36 10.17
N ASP A 32 -0.89 10.57 9.61
CA ASP A 32 -1.96 11.52 9.95
C ASP A 32 -3.25 11.32 9.14
N HIS A 33 -3.23 10.42 8.15
CA HIS A 33 -4.33 10.25 7.17
C HIS A 33 -5.66 9.90 7.83
N GLU A 34 -6.73 10.49 7.29
CA GLU A 34 -8.11 10.29 7.77
C GLU A 34 -9.02 9.80 6.63
N GLY A 35 -9.97 8.94 6.97
CA GLY A 35 -11.01 8.52 6.03
C GLY A 35 -10.58 7.36 5.13
N ALA A 36 -10.83 7.46 3.82
CA ALA A 36 -10.58 6.37 2.89
C ALA A 36 -9.14 6.38 2.37
N LEU A 37 -8.49 5.21 2.33
CA LEU A 37 -7.17 5.00 1.75
C LEU A 37 -7.22 3.89 0.70
N CYS A 38 -6.61 4.14 -0.46
CA CYS A 38 -6.51 3.15 -1.53
C CYS A 38 -5.08 2.59 -1.61
N ILE A 39 -4.95 1.28 -1.52
CA ILE A 39 -3.69 0.54 -1.70
C ILE A 39 -3.73 -0.13 -3.07
N PHE A 40 -2.84 0.28 -3.97
CA PHE A 40 -2.78 -0.22 -5.33
C PHE A 40 -1.35 -0.66 -5.67
N GLY A 41 -1.20 -1.87 -6.21
CA GLY A 41 0.09 -2.40 -6.67
C GLY A 41 1.08 -2.78 -5.57
N HIS A 42 0.64 -2.82 -4.30
CA HIS A 42 1.52 -3.05 -3.16
C HIS A 42 1.09 -4.27 -2.35
N ASP A 43 2.00 -5.22 -2.12
CA ASP A 43 1.69 -6.45 -1.38
C ASP A 43 1.67 -6.22 0.15
N LEU A 44 2.35 -5.21 0.69
CA LEU A 44 2.52 -5.05 2.15
C LEU A 44 3.12 -6.33 2.75
N GLY A 45 4.28 -6.71 2.22
CA GLY A 45 5.02 -7.86 2.69
C GLY A 45 5.70 -7.58 4.03
N THR A 46 6.45 -8.55 4.54
CA THR A 46 7.16 -8.44 5.83
C THR A 46 8.12 -7.25 5.90
N GLN A 47 8.74 -6.88 4.78
CA GLN A 47 9.64 -5.73 4.70
C GLN A 47 8.90 -4.38 4.76
N ASP A 48 7.58 -4.38 4.61
CA ASP A 48 6.75 -3.19 4.56
C ASP A 48 5.92 -3.03 5.84
N GLN A 49 6.31 -3.72 6.92
CA GLN A 49 5.65 -3.65 8.21
C GLN A 49 5.48 -2.22 8.71
N HIS A 50 6.47 -1.35 8.47
CA HIS A 50 6.39 0.07 8.80
C HIS A 50 5.20 0.80 8.15
N LEU A 51 4.80 0.41 6.93
CA LEU A 51 3.61 0.97 6.28
C LEU A 51 2.32 0.44 6.92
N VAL A 52 2.30 -0.85 7.26
CA VAL A 52 1.19 -1.45 8.00
C VAL A 52 1.02 -0.74 9.34
N ASP A 53 2.10 -0.55 10.09
CA ASP A 53 2.10 0.14 11.38
C ASP A 53 1.63 1.58 11.26
N ALA A 54 2.07 2.30 10.21
CA ALA A 54 1.61 3.66 9.95
C ALA A 54 0.10 3.72 9.66
N ILE A 55 -0.41 2.80 8.83
CA ILE A 55 -1.86 2.69 8.56
C ILE A 55 -2.62 2.37 9.85
N ARG A 56 -2.10 1.46 10.68
CA ARG A 56 -2.71 1.10 11.97
C ARG A 56 -2.76 2.25 12.98
N GLN A 57 -1.82 3.19 12.89
CA GLN A 57 -1.78 4.40 13.72
C GLN A 57 -2.64 5.55 13.16
N SER A 58 -2.94 5.52 11.87
CA SER A 58 -3.78 6.51 11.21
C SER A 58 -5.27 6.40 11.59
N ARG A 59 -6.08 7.33 11.11
CA ARG A 59 -7.54 7.37 11.32
C ARG A 59 -8.29 6.94 10.07
N VAL A 60 -7.75 5.94 9.37
CA VAL A 60 -8.39 5.34 8.20
C VAL A 60 -9.64 4.58 8.61
N THR A 61 -10.75 4.88 7.94
CA THR A 61 -12.05 4.22 8.15
C THR A 61 -12.36 3.20 7.05
N THR A 62 -11.72 3.30 5.90
CA THR A 62 -11.91 2.38 4.77
C THR A 62 -10.60 2.15 4.03
N LEU A 63 -10.25 0.88 3.82
CA LEU A 63 -9.14 0.47 2.96
C LEU A 63 -9.67 -0.16 1.68
N ALA A 64 -9.45 0.51 0.56
CA ALA A 64 -9.71 -0.03 -0.77
C ALA A 64 -8.42 -0.69 -1.30
N ILE A 65 -8.43 -2.01 -1.50
CA ILE A 65 -7.22 -2.78 -1.80
C ILE A 65 -7.38 -3.45 -3.18
N GLY A 66 -6.44 -3.13 -4.07
CA GLY A 66 -6.35 -3.74 -5.38
C GLY A 66 -5.79 -5.16 -5.28
N VAL A 67 -6.56 -6.16 -5.68
CA VAL A 67 -6.14 -7.56 -5.75
C VAL A 67 -5.95 -7.98 -7.21
N SER A 68 -4.84 -8.64 -7.49
CA SER A 68 -4.63 -9.35 -8.76
C SER A 68 -4.49 -10.82 -8.47
N GLY A 69 -5.31 -11.66 -9.10
CA GLY A 69 -5.14 -13.11 -8.99
C GLY A 69 -5.06 -13.77 -10.34
N ARG A 70 -4.24 -14.82 -10.40
CA ARG A 70 -4.22 -15.77 -11.52
C ARG A 70 -5.29 -16.86 -11.37
N SER A 71 -5.92 -16.95 -10.19
CA SER A 71 -7.02 -17.86 -9.86
C SER A 71 -7.86 -17.30 -8.70
N GLU A 72 -9.07 -17.82 -8.51
CA GLU A 72 -9.93 -17.45 -7.38
C GLU A 72 -9.29 -17.78 -6.03
N GLY A 73 -8.63 -18.94 -5.91
CA GLY A 73 -7.93 -19.33 -4.68
C GLY A 73 -6.86 -18.33 -4.26
N PHE A 74 -6.11 -17.78 -5.23
CA PHE A 74 -5.10 -16.75 -4.98
C PHE A 74 -5.72 -15.41 -4.55
N VAL A 75 -6.88 -15.04 -5.09
CA VAL A 75 -7.64 -13.86 -4.63
C VAL A 75 -8.10 -14.06 -3.19
N GLN A 76 -8.63 -15.23 -2.85
CA GLN A 76 -9.09 -15.52 -1.49
C GLN A 76 -7.94 -15.56 -0.46
N GLN A 77 -6.76 -16.03 -0.85
CA GLN A 77 -5.57 -15.99 0.00
C GLN A 77 -5.14 -14.55 0.29
N GLN A 78 -5.07 -13.69 -0.74
CA GLN A 78 -4.72 -12.27 -0.55
C GLN A 78 -5.72 -11.56 0.37
N LYS A 79 -7.04 -11.76 0.14
CA LYS A 79 -8.07 -11.16 0.98
C LYS A 79 -7.92 -11.55 2.45
N ARG A 80 -7.63 -12.83 2.72
CA ARG A 80 -7.36 -13.31 4.09
C ARG A 80 -6.13 -12.66 4.69
N ARG A 81 -5.01 -12.59 3.95
CA ARG A 81 -3.79 -11.94 4.43
C ARG A 81 -4.01 -10.46 4.77
N TYR A 82 -4.74 -9.71 3.95
CA TYR A 82 -5.06 -8.31 4.28
C TYR A 82 -6.02 -8.20 5.46
N ALA A 83 -6.97 -9.13 5.62
CA ALA A 83 -7.83 -9.18 6.80
C ALA A 83 -7.02 -9.42 8.09
N GLU A 84 -6.03 -10.32 8.05
CA GLU A 84 -5.11 -10.59 9.16
C GLU A 84 -4.25 -9.36 9.48
N LEU A 85 -3.68 -8.70 8.47
CA LEU A 85 -2.83 -7.51 8.66
C LEU A 85 -3.53 -6.35 9.36
N PHE A 86 -4.84 -6.22 9.19
CA PHE A 86 -5.66 -5.14 9.75
C PHE A 86 -6.67 -5.64 10.79
N GLU A 87 -6.50 -6.86 11.28
CA GLU A 87 -7.33 -7.41 12.35
C GLU A 87 -7.23 -6.52 13.60
N GLY A 88 -8.37 -6.31 14.26
CA GLY A 88 -8.49 -5.45 15.45
C GLY A 88 -8.59 -3.95 15.17
N MET A 89 -8.54 -3.52 13.90
CA MET A 89 -8.91 -2.15 13.52
C MET A 89 -10.40 -2.06 13.20
N ASP A 90 -11.03 -0.94 13.56
CA ASP A 90 -12.37 -0.58 13.09
C ASP A 90 -12.29 0.02 11.67
N VAL A 91 -11.92 -0.81 10.70
CA VAL A 91 -11.71 -0.40 9.30
C VAL A 91 -12.50 -1.27 8.34
N THR A 92 -13.19 -0.64 7.39
CA THR A 92 -13.89 -1.37 6.33
C THR A 92 -12.93 -1.75 5.22
N LEU A 93 -12.70 -3.05 5.02
CA LEU A 93 -11.91 -3.54 3.88
C LEU A 93 -12.79 -3.69 2.62
N ARG A 94 -12.36 -3.09 1.52
CA ARG A 94 -12.98 -3.23 0.19
C ARG A 94 -11.94 -3.74 -0.80
N PHE A 95 -12.27 -4.76 -1.57
CA PHE A 95 -11.37 -5.34 -2.56
C PHE A 95 -11.86 -5.09 -3.97
N PHE A 96 -10.96 -4.74 -4.87
CA PHE A 96 -11.27 -4.56 -6.29
C PHE A 96 -10.22 -5.22 -7.18
N ALA A 97 -10.62 -5.63 -8.38
CA ALA A 97 -9.71 -6.24 -9.34
C ALA A 97 -8.77 -5.18 -9.93
N SER A 98 -7.48 -5.25 -9.59
CA SER A 98 -6.52 -4.22 -10.02
C SER A 98 -6.32 -4.18 -11.53
N ARG A 99 -6.48 -5.31 -12.22
CA ARG A 99 -6.33 -5.43 -13.69
C ARG A 99 -7.42 -4.74 -14.50
N THR A 100 -8.62 -4.61 -13.95
CA THR A 100 -9.77 -4.03 -14.65
C THR A 100 -10.17 -2.67 -14.10
N HIS A 101 -9.55 -2.23 -13.01
CA HIS A 101 -9.77 -0.91 -12.44
C HIS A 101 -9.09 0.17 -13.29
N THR A 102 -9.70 1.36 -13.35
CA THR A 102 -9.19 2.50 -14.16
C THR A 102 -7.77 2.91 -13.79
N LEU A 103 -7.39 2.82 -12.51
CA LEU A 103 -6.02 3.05 -12.03
C LEU A 103 -4.98 2.10 -12.65
N GLY A 104 -5.39 0.94 -13.15
CA GLY A 104 -4.52 -0.03 -13.83
C GLY A 104 -4.64 -0.01 -15.35
N ASN A 105 -5.41 0.91 -15.95
CA ASN A 105 -5.66 0.92 -17.38
C ASN A 105 -4.39 1.35 -18.15
N PRO A 106 -3.80 0.47 -19.00
CA PRO A 106 -2.61 0.82 -19.78
C PRO A 106 -2.81 2.01 -20.70
N ALA A 107 -4.04 2.25 -21.16
CA ALA A 107 -4.36 3.40 -22.02
C ALA A 107 -4.25 4.76 -21.30
N LEU A 108 -4.23 4.76 -19.96
CA LEU A 108 -4.04 5.97 -19.14
C LEU A 108 -2.58 6.12 -18.65
N SER A 109 -1.67 5.27 -19.13
CA SER A 109 -0.26 5.38 -18.76
C SER A 109 0.37 6.65 -19.37
N VAL A 110 1.06 7.43 -18.53
CA VAL A 110 1.85 8.57 -18.98
C VAL A 110 3.19 8.03 -19.50
N PRO A 111 3.56 8.28 -20.76
CA PRO A 111 4.85 7.85 -21.29
C PRO A 111 5.99 8.52 -20.51
N VAL A 112 7.03 7.75 -20.21
CA VAL A 112 8.24 8.30 -19.58
C VAL A 112 8.98 9.12 -20.63
N GLU A 113 9.15 10.43 -20.40
CA GLU A 113 10.04 11.25 -21.23
C GLU A 113 11.45 10.67 -21.17
N ARG A 114 12.03 10.42 -22.36
CA ARG A 114 13.38 9.86 -22.51
C ARG A 114 14.46 10.87 -22.21
#